data_AF-A0A7K3X3A7-F1
#
_entry.id   AF-A0A7K3X3A7-F1
#
_cell.length_a   1.000
_cell.length_b   1.000
_cell.length_c   1.000
_cell.angle_alpha   90.00
_cell.angle_beta   90.00
_cell.angle_gamma   90.00
#
_symmetry.space_group_name_H-M   'P 1'
#
loop_
_entity.id
_entity.type
_entity.pdbx_description
1 polymer ?
#
loop_
_entity_poly.entity_id
_entity_poly.type
_entity_poly.pdbx_seq_one_letter_code
_entity_poly.pdbx_strand_id
1 'polypeptide(L)'
;MEVELQLFTNRYQRFRPDQGAPVRTTVGKPRFQLPYDVAGFARLLAPTYGMLRMQEGPYRLIYLERLEAAGVDLISEQLAEIADAASSDRLVLLCFCDLNVPPPDNWCHRRMFAAWWEDQTGNEVRELDRRRETPAATLF
;
A
#
# COMPACT_ATOMS: atom_id res chain seq x y z
N MET A 1 23.45 10.37 4.39
CA MET A 1 22.80 9.40 3.48
C MET A 1 21.33 9.65 3.64
N GLU A 2 20.69 10.27 2.65
CA GLU A 2 19.22 10.33 2.63
C GLU A 2 18.74 8.89 2.50
N VAL A 3 17.97 8.44 3.47
CA VAL A 3 17.42 7.08 3.45
C VAL A 3 16.20 7.13 2.55
N GLU A 4 16.27 6.44 1.42
CA GLU A 4 15.19 6.42 0.44
C GLU A 4 14.01 5.60 0.98
N LEU A 5 12.82 6.21 0.95
CA LEU A 5 11.58 5.59 1.39
C LEU A 5 11.20 4.41 0.48
N GLN A 6 11.11 3.20 1.05
CA GLN A 6 10.73 2.00 0.33
C GLN A 6 9.25 1.66 0.58
N LEU A 7 8.49 1.53 -0.51
CA LEU A 7 7.08 1.21 -0.46
C LEU A 7 6.82 -0.24 -0.87
N PHE A 8 5.99 -0.91 -0.08
CA PHE A 8 5.53 -2.26 -0.34
C PHE A 8 4.02 -2.34 -0.19
N THR A 9 3.41 -3.38 -0.75
CA THR A 9 1.99 -3.68 -0.56
C THR A 9 1.80 -5.05 0.08
N ASN A 10 0.76 -5.18 0.91
CA ASN A 10 0.34 -6.46 1.47
C ASN A 10 -1.16 -6.40 1.85
N ARG A 11 -1.75 -7.55 2.17
CA ARG A 11 -3.04 -7.60 2.88
C ARG A 11 -2.85 -7.64 4.38
N TYR A 12 -3.81 -7.08 5.13
CA TYR A 12 -3.76 -7.07 6.60
C TYR A 12 -3.44 -8.45 7.21
N GLN A 13 -4.11 -9.51 6.73
CA GLN A 13 -3.97 -10.85 7.30
C GLN A 13 -2.62 -11.52 7.03
N ARG A 14 -1.78 -10.97 6.14
CA ARG A 14 -0.50 -11.55 5.72
C ARG A 14 0.69 -10.67 6.09
N PHE A 15 0.44 -9.45 6.56
CA PHE A 15 1.49 -8.59 7.07
C PHE A 15 2.15 -9.20 8.30
N ARG A 16 3.47 -9.07 8.38
CA ARG A 16 4.26 -9.42 9.55
C ARG A 16 5.10 -8.21 9.98
N PRO A 17 5.26 -7.95 11.29
CA PRO A 17 6.01 -6.79 11.78
C PRO A 17 7.45 -6.68 11.27
N ASP A 18 8.10 -7.80 10.94
CA ASP A 18 9.45 -7.83 10.36
C ASP A 18 9.52 -7.32 8.90
N GLN A 19 8.37 -7.02 8.28
CA GLN A 19 8.30 -6.52 6.90
C GLN A 19 8.37 -4.99 6.78
N GLY A 20 8.33 -4.24 7.87
CA GLY A 20 8.32 -2.77 7.87
C GLY A 20 7.11 -2.19 8.62
N ALA A 21 6.89 -0.88 8.51
CA ALA A 21 5.79 -0.20 9.19
C ALA A 21 4.45 -0.38 8.44
N PRO A 22 3.41 -0.95 9.08
CA PRO A 22 2.12 -1.21 8.44
C PRO A 22 1.29 0.08 8.31
N VAL A 23 0.91 0.44 7.08
CA VAL A 23 0.16 1.66 6.78
C VAL A 23 -1.22 1.30 6.26
N ARG A 24 -2.26 1.85 6.89
CA ARG A 24 -3.62 1.71 6.38
C ARG A 24 -3.79 2.53 5.10
N THR A 25 -4.32 1.90 4.06
CA THR A 25 -4.80 2.59 2.84
C THR A 25 -6.28 2.30 2.57
N THR A 26 -7.03 1.92 3.60
CA THR A 26 -8.46 1.57 3.49
C THR A 26 -9.35 2.62 4.17
N VAL A 27 -10.53 2.86 3.58
CA VAL A 27 -11.52 3.79 4.14
C VAL A 27 -12.01 3.35 5.53
N GLY A 28 -12.28 2.05 5.70
CA GLY A 28 -12.59 1.43 6.98
C GLY A 28 -11.34 0.96 7.72
N LYS A 29 -11.41 0.90 9.05
CA LYS A 29 -10.41 0.19 9.88
C LYS A 29 -10.73 -1.32 9.89
N PRO A 30 -9.73 -2.20 10.06
CA PRO A 30 -9.96 -3.60 10.37
C PRO A 30 -10.88 -3.76 11.58
N ARG A 31 -11.87 -4.66 11.48
CA ARG A 31 -12.80 -4.99 12.57
C ARG A 31 -12.43 -6.27 13.31
N PHE A 32 -11.41 -6.97 12.81
CA PHE A 32 -10.80 -8.12 13.46
C PHE A 32 -9.55 -7.67 14.22
N GLN A 33 -9.15 -8.43 15.23
CA GLN A 33 -7.93 -8.16 15.99
C GLN A 33 -6.71 -8.37 15.09
N LEU A 34 -5.85 -7.36 15.04
CA LEU A 34 -4.52 -7.47 14.43
C LEU A 34 -3.50 -7.83 15.51
N PRO A 35 -2.53 -8.71 15.21
CA PRO A 35 -1.43 -9.01 16.14
C PRO A 35 -0.33 -7.93 16.13
N TYR A 36 -0.63 -6.75 15.57
CA TYR A 36 0.30 -5.63 15.38
C TYR A 36 -0.49 -4.32 15.35
N ASP A 37 0.20 -3.21 15.65
CA ASP A 37 -0.35 -1.87 15.55
C ASP A 37 -0.13 -1.29 14.15
N VAL A 38 -1.11 -0.52 13.66
CA VAL A 38 -1.00 0.22 12.40
C VAL A 38 -0.23 1.50 12.65
N ALA A 39 0.87 1.70 11.93
CA ALA A 39 1.79 2.83 12.11
C ALA A 39 1.21 4.17 11.62
N GLY A 40 0.33 4.14 10.61
CA GLY A 40 -0.25 5.37 10.07
C GLY A 40 -1.42 5.15 9.12
N PHE A 41 -1.99 6.25 8.65
CA PHE A 41 -3.09 6.25 7.68
C PHE A 41 -2.78 7.14 6.49
N ALA A 42 -2.45 6.51 5.36
CA ALA A 42 -2.28 7.20 4.09
C ALA A 42 -3.65 7.48 3.47
N ARG A 43 -4.28 8.58 3.91
CA ARG A 43 -5.65 8.96 3.53
C ARG A 43 -5.79 9.28 2.05
N LEU A 44 -4.76 9.80 1.40
CA LEU A 44 -4.77 10.12 -0.04
C LEU A 44 -4.89 8.85 -0.89
N LEU A 45 -4.31 7.74 -0.40
CA LEU A 45 -4.34 6.44 -1.06
C LEU A 45 -5.65 5.68 -0.80
N ALA A 46 -6.46 6.13 0.14
CA ALA A 46 -7.69 5.45 0.50
C ALA A 46 -8.80 5.69 -0.53
N PRO A 47 -9.50 4.62 -0.98
CA PRO A 47 -10.70 4.81 -1.77
C PRO A 47 -11.80 5.46 -0.95
N THR A 48 -12.86 5.92 -1.60
CA THR A 48 -14.06 6.42 -0.91
C THR A 48 -15.04 5.30 -0.59
N TYR A 49 -15.98 5.54 0.32
CA TYR A 49 -17.08 4.60 0.58
C TYR A 49 -17.92 4.32 -0.67
N GLY A 50 -18.14 5.32 -1.53
CA GLY A 50 -18.90 5.15 -2.77
C GLY A 50 -18.24 4.17 -3.75
N MET A 51 -16.91 4.08 -3.72
CA MET A 51 -16.15 3.20 -4.61
C MET A 51 -16.24 1.72 -4.21
N LEU A 52 -16.55 1.39 -2.95
CA LEU A 52 -16.54 0.00 -2.46
C LEU A 52 -17.53 -0.94 -3.16
N ARG A 53 -18.51 -0.40 -3.89
CA ARG A 53 -19.53 -1.17 -4.62
C ARG A 53 -19.37 -1.11 -6.14
N MET A 54 -18.30 -0.49 -6.63
CA MET A 54 -18.03 -0.35 -8.06
C MET A 54 -17.34 -1.59 -8.62
N GLN A 55 -17.55 -1.85 -9.91
CA GLN A 55 -16.76 -2.81 -10.66
C GLN A 55 -15.39 -2.22 -11.01
N GLU A 56 -14.42 -3.07 -11.38
CA GLU A 56 -13.01 -2.67 -11.56
C GLU A 56 -12.85 -1.47 -12.50
N GLY A 57 -13.49 -1.48 -13.68
CA GLY A 57 -13.30 -0.44 -14.70
C GLY A 57 -13.63 0.97 -14.18
N PRO A 58 -14.87 1.24 -13.77
CA PRO A 58 -15.24 2.52 -13.16
C PRO A 58 -14.45 2.86 -11.90
N TYR A 59 -14.15 1.84 -11.07
CA TYR A 59 -13.34 2.03 -9.87
C TYR A 59 -11.95 2.57 -10.22
N ARG A 60 -11.27 1.92 -11.17
CA ARG A 60 -9.92 2.25 -11.61
C ARG A 60 -9.85 3.67 -12.13
N LEU A 61 -10.78 4.06 -12.99
CA LEU A 61 -10.84 5.42 -13.55
C LEU A 61 -10.87 6.47 -12.43
N ILE A 62 -11.86 6.35 -11.53
CA ILE A 62 -12.05 7.30 -10.43
C ILE A 62 -10.88 7.27 -9.43
N TYR A 63 -10.31 6.09 -9.18
CA TYR A 63 -9.18 5.96 -8.27
C TYR A 63 -7.94 6.66 -8.81
N LEU A 64 -7.61 6.45 -10.08
CA LEU A 64 -6.44 7.09 -10.71
C LEU A 64 -6.63 8.60 -10.82
N GLU A 65 -7.82 9.09 -11.21
CA GLU A 65 -8.11 10.54 -11.21
C GLU A 65 -7.88 11.20 -9.84
N ARG A 66 -8.15 10.48 -8.74
CA ARG A 66 -7.89 10.97 -7.38
C ARG A 66 -6.40 10.99 -7.04
N LEU A 67 -5.63 10.02 -7.53
CA LEU A 67 -4.16 10.02 -7.35
C LEU A 67 -3.54 11.17 -8.14
N GLU A 68 -3.93 11.34 -9.40
CA GLU A 68 -3.51 12.47 -10.24
C GLU A 68 -3.85 13.82 -9.62
N ALA A 69 -5.07 13.98 -9.10
CA ALA A 69 -5.48 15.22 -8.45
C ALA A 69 -4.71 15.52 -7.15
N ALA A 70 -4.21 14.50 -6.45
CA ALA A 70 -3.34 14.67 -5.29
C ALA A 70 -1.89 14.95 -5.71
N GLY A 71 -1.42 14.29 -6.77
CA GLY A 71 -0.05 14.41 -7.27
C GLY A 71 0.98 13.67 -6.41
N VAL A 72 2.16 13.45 -7.00
CA VAL A 72 3.29 12.76 -6.36
C VAL A 72 3.75 13.49 -5.11
N ASP A 73 3.83 14.82 -5.13
CA ASP A 73 4.39 15.62 -4.04
C ASP A 73 3.60 15.44 -2.72
N LEU A 74 2.27 15.64 -2.76
CA LEU A 74 1.43 15.50 -1.57
C LEU A 74 1.37 14.06 -1.05
N ILE A 75 1.42 13.08 -1.96
CA ILE A 75 1.48 11.68 -1.58
C ILE A 75 2.83 11.36 -0.93
N SER A 76 3.94 11.85 -1.48
CA SER A 76 5.28 11.68 -0.93
C SER A 76 5.39 12.28 0.46
N GLU A 77 4.90 13.51 0.64
CA GLU A 77 4.87 14.20 1.94
C GLU A 77 4.10 13.39 2.98
N GLN A 78 2.88 12.95 2.66
CA GLN A 78 2.09 12.11 3.57
C GLN A 78 2.79 10.79 3.94
N LEU A 79 3.46 10.15 2.98
CA LEU A 79 4.17 8.90 3.25
C LEU A 79 5.43 9.15 4.09
N ALA A 80 6.16 10.23 3.84
CA ALA A 80 7.32 10.64 4.64
C ALA A 80 6.93 10.94 6.09
N GLU A 81 5.84 11.68 6.32
CA GLU A 81 5.32 11.93 7.68
C GLU A 81 5.01 10.64 8.44
N ILE A 82 4.42 9.65 7.76
CA ILE A 82 4.13 8.34 8.36
C ILE A 82 5.41 7.56 8.64
N ALA A 83 6.40 7.60 7.73
CA ALA A 83 7.70 6.97 7.89
C ALA A 83 8.46 7.53 9.10
N ASP A 84 8.49 8.86 9.23
CA ASP A 84 9.12 9.57 10.34
C ASP A 84 8.46 9.20 11.68
N ALA A 85 7.12 9.26 11.73
CA ALA A 85 6.36 8.88 12.92
C ALA A 85 6.57 7.40 13.31
N ALA A 86 6.78 6.53 12.33
CA ALA A 86 7.07 5.11 12.54
C ALA A 86 8.54 4.82 12.81
N SER A 87 9.44 5.80 12.65
CA SER A 87 10.89 5.61 12.64
C SER A 87 11.33 4.48 11.70
N SER A 88 10.73 4.43 10.51
CA SER A 88 10.91 3.36 9.52
C SER A 88 10.86 3.90 8.11
N ASP A 89 11.93 3.69 7.35
CA ASP A 89 12.05 3.97 5.92
C ASP A 89 11.31 2.96 5.05
N ARG A 90 10.78 1.88 5.65
CA ARG A 90 10.05 0.82 4.97
C ARG A 90 8.58 0.87 5.34
N LEU A 91 7.71 1.23 4.41
CA LEU A 91 6.26 1.25 4.60
C LEU A 91 5.58 0.11 3.85
N VAL A 92 4.63 -0.55 4.52
CA VAL A 92 3.81 -1.61 3.92
C VAL A 92 2.35 -1.16 3.86
N LEU A 93 1.88 -0.84 2.66
CA LEU A 93 0.55 -0.36 2.35
C LEU A 93 -0.47 -1.50 2.39
N LEU A 94 -1.37 -1.46 3.37
CA LEU A 94 -2.28 -2.55 3.70
C LEU A 94 -3.69 -2.37 3.15
N CYS A 95 -4.23 -3.44 2.57
CA CYS A 95 -5.64 -3.56 2.20
C CYS A 95 -6.27 -4.89 2.65
N PHE A 96 -7.59 -5.04 2.51
CA PHE A 96 -8.32 -6.26 2.86
C PHE A 96 -8.32 -7.33 1.76
N CYS A 97 -8.26 -6.92 0.48
CA CYS A 97 -8.52 -7.82 -0.65
C CYS A 97 -7.47 -8.94 -0.72
N ASP A 98 -7.95 -10.16 -0.95
CA ASP A 98 -7.11 -11.28 -1.34
C ASP A 98 -6.92 -11.25 -2.86
N LEU A 99 -5.67 -11.20 -3.31
CA LEU A 99 -5.35 -11.10 -4.74
C LEU A 99 -5.00 -12.45 -5.38
N ASN A 100 -5.13 -13.54 -4.62
CA ASN A 100 -4.98 -14.92 -5.11
C ASN A 100 -6.31 -15.51 -5.58
N VAL A 101 -7.41 -14.76 -5.48
CA VAL A 101 -8.70 -15.15 -6.07
C VAL A 101 -8.61 -15.16 -7.60
N PRO A 102 -9.39 -16.00 -8.31
CA PRO A 102 -9.44 -15.97 -9.77
C PRO A 102 -10.01 -14.65 -10.32
N PRO A 103 -9.68 -14.28 -11.57
CA PRO A 103 -10.42 -13.25 -12.30
C PRO A 103 -11.93 -13.56 -12.33
N PRO A 104 -12.80 -12.53 -12.34
CA PRO A 104 -12.49 -11.11 -12.52
C PRO A 104 -12.22 -10.35 -11.21
N ASP A 105 -12.17 -11.00 -10.05
CA ASP A 105 -12.10 -10.34 -8.74
C ASP A 105 -10.66 -10.12 -8.22
N ASN A 106 -9.65 -10.44 -9.04
CA ASN A 106 -8.24 -10.45 -8.68
C ASN A 106 -7.55 -9.07 -8.77
N TRP A 107 -8.25 -8.02 -8.36
CA TRP A 107 -7.79 -6.63 -8.40
C TRP A 107 -7.98 -5.92 -7.05
N CYS A 108 -7.25 -4.83 -6.84
CA CYS A 108 -7.33 -4.01 -5.62
C CYS A 108 -6.70 -2.65 -5.88
N HIS A 109 -7.15 -1.62 -5.17
CA HIS A 109 -6.58 -0.27 -5.25
C HIS A 109 -5.09 -0.24 -4.94
N ARG A 110 -4.59 -1.12 -4.06
CA ARG A 110 -3.16 -1.15 -3.73
C ARG A 110 -2.27 -1.50 -4.93
N ARG A 111 -2.74 -2.37 -5.84
CA ARG A 111 -2.05 -2.66 -7.11
C ARG A 111 -2.16 -1.52 -8.12
N MET A 112 -3.32 -0.83 -8.12
CA MET A 112 -3.51 0.34 -8.97
C MET A 112 -2.58 1.47 -8.54
N PHE A 113 -2.46 1.71 -7.23
CA PHE A 113 -1.49 2.66 -6.67
C PHE A 113 -0.06 2.25 -6.99
N ALA A 114 0.31 0.98 -6.80
CA ALA A 114 1.66 0.50 -7.09
C ALA A 114 2.07 0.78 -8.54
N ALA A 115 1.21 0.44 -9.50
CA ALA A 115 1.48 0.68 -10.92
C ALA A 115 1.53 2.19 -11.26
N TRP A 116 0.62 2.98 -10.68
CA TRP A 116 0.63 4.43 -10.84
C TRP A 116 1.90 5.07 -10.27
N TRP A 117 2.32 4.66 -9.06
CA TRP A 117 3.52 5.19 -8.41
C TRP A 117 4.79 4.90 -9.21
N GLU A 118 4.92 3.68 -9.72
CA GLU A 118 6.05 3.28 -10.57
C GLU A 118 6.08 4.09 -11.88
N ASP A 119 4.93 4.30 -12.52
CA ASP A 119 4.82 5.14 -13.73
C ASP A 119 5.23 6.59 -13.47
N GLN A 120 4.83 7.16 -12.32
CA GLN A 120 5.09 8.56 -11.99
C GLN A 120 6.49 8.82 -11.43
N THR A 121 7.11 7.84 -10.76
CA THR A 121 8.35 8.05 -9.99
C THR A 121 9.52 7.18 -10.43
N GLY A 122 9.26 6.11 -11.19
CA GLY A 122 10.23 5.06 -11.49
C GLY A 122 10.49 4.09 -10.33
N ASN A 123 9.87 4.29 -9.17
CA ASN A 123 10.08 3.45 -7.99
C ASN A 123 9.05 2.31 -7.92
N GLU A 124 9.52 1.07 -7.97
CA GLU A 124 8.66 -0.11 -7.90
C GLU A 124 8.04 -0.28 -6.50
N VAL A 125 6.74 -0.58 -6.44
CA VAL A 125 6.04 -0.91 -5.18
C VAL A 125 5.65 -2.40 -5.17
N ARG A 126 6.52 -3.23 -4.58
CA ARG A 126 6.40 -4.70 -4.62
C ARG A 126 5.33 -5.23 -3.65
N GLU A 127 4.55 -6.22 -4.09
CA GLU A 127 3.62 -6.97 -3.22
C GLU A 127 4.37 -8.09 -2.47
N LEU A 128 4.35 -8.04 -1.13
CA LEU A 128 5.07 -8.99 -0.28
C LEU A 128 4.35 -10.35 -0.09
N ASP A 129 3.09 -10.46 -0.50
CA ASP A 129 2.29 -11.71 -0.40
C ASP A 129 2.74 -12.78 -1.43
N ARG A 130 3.67 -12.45 -2.34
CA ARG A 130 4.16 -13.37 -3.37
C ARG A 130 5.42 -14.11 -2.94
N ARG A 131 5.22 -15.19 -2.17
CA ARG A 131 6.27 -16.12 -1.69
C ARG A 131 7.31 -15.44 -0.79
N ARG A 132 7.93 -16.25 0.08
CA ARG A 132 8.99 -15.84 0.99
C ARG A 132 10.04 -15.05 0.22
N GLU A 133 10.22 -13.77 0.54
CA GLU A 133 11.39 -13.04 0.11
C GLU A 133 12.59 -13.73 0.77
N THR A 134 13.48 -14.30 -0.05
CA THR A 134 14.73 -14.86 0.48
C THR A 134 15.48 -13.69 1.12
N PRO A 135 15.92 -13.79 2.39
CA PRO A 135 16.76 -12.75 2.97
C PRO A 135 17.93 -12.51 2.03
N ALA A 136 18.24 -11.24 1.74
CA ALA A 136 19.47 -10.91 1.01
C ALA A 136 20.62 -11.63 1.71
N ALA A 137 21.34 -12.47 0.97
CA ALA A 137 22.41 -13.28 1.52
C ALA A 137 23.40 -12.35 2.23
N THR A 138 23.44 -12.45 3.56
CA THR A 138 24.38 -11.66 4.34
C THR A 138 25.73 -12.31 4.13
N LEU A 139 26.58 -11.68 3.33
CA LEU A 139 27.99 -12.03 3.21
C LEU A 139 28.67 -11.53 4.50
N PHE A 140 28.76 -12.42 5.49
CA PHE A 140 29.73 -12.35 6.58
C PHE A 140 30.70 -13.51 6.45
#